data_AF-A0A0F3RCT6-F1
#
_entry.id   AF-A0A0F3RCT6-F1
#
_cell.length_a   1.000
_cell.length_b   1.000
_cell.length_c   1.000
_cell.angle_alpha   90.00
_cell.angle_beta   90.00
_cell.angle_gamma   90.00
#
_symmetry.space_group_name_H-M   'P 1'
#
loop_
_entity.id
_entity.type
_entity.pdbx_description
1 polymer ?
#
loop_
_entity_poly.entity_id
_entity_poly.type
_entity_poly.pdbx_seq_one_letter_code
_entity_poly.pdbx_strand_id
1 'polypeptide(L)'
;MPYKERVRAGLPRKRDKQKYKVTNWSQYNQSLRQRGMISLYFPEGDLETLFINTKPYVEGESGRTTTYQLPYIQLIYTLYRLFGFGQRQITGYFEDLWQSKGLEIPVPSFGHLCDLFSKIPLEVKQYCNKLAERTKNGEAISLILDSTGLRFNTASN
;
A
#
# COMPACT_ATOMS: atom_id res chain seq x y z
N MET A 1 12.34 11.35 -44.93
CA MET A 1 10.86 11.14 -44.88
C MET A 1 10.23 12.18 -45.80
N PRO A 2 9.43 11.77 -46.80
CA PRO A 2 9.01 12.63 -47.92
C PRO A 2 8.27 13.92 -47.51
N TYR A 3 7.57 13.92 -46.38
CA TYR A 3 6.87 15.12 -45.90
C TYR A 3 7.82 16.15 -45.23
N LYS A 4 8.94 15.70 -44.65
CA LYS A 4 9.91 16.58 -43.97
C LYS A 4 10.69 17.42 -44.99
N GLU A 5 11.04 16.82 -46.13
CA GLU A 5 11.72 17.50 -47.24
C GLU A 5 10.85 18.59 -47.88
N ARG A 6 9.54 18.33 -48.07
CA ARG A 6 8.60 19.34 -48.59
C ARG A 6 8.39 20.51 -47.64
N VAL A 7 8.32 20.24 -46.33
CA VAL A 7 8.25 21.29 -45.30
C VAL A 7 9.53 22.14 -45.30
N ARG A 8 10.70 21.53 -45.52
CA ARG A 8 11.98 22.24 -45.63
C ARG A 8 12.08 23.11 -46.89
N ALA A 9 11.44 22.69 -47.98
CA ALA A 9 11.39 23.40 -49.26
C ALA A 9 10.25 24.45 -49.35
N GLY A 10 9.53 24.73 -48.26
CA GLY A 10 8.39 25.67 -48.27
C GLY A 10 7.16 25.20 -49.06
N LEU A 11 7.15 23.94 -49.51
CA LEU A 11 6.06 23.38 -50.30
C LEU A 11 4.96 22.82 -49.39
N PRO A 12 3.67 22.97 -49.77
CA PRO A 12 2.57 22.41 -49.01
C PRO A 12 2.68 20.88 -48.93
N ARG A 13 2.19 20.30 -47.83
CA ARG A 13 2.19 18.84 -47.65
C ARG A 13 1.26 18.20 -48.69
N LYS A 14 1.62 16.99 -49.14
CA LYS A 14 0.80 16.20 -50.09
C LYS A 14 -0.54 15.75 -49.48
N ARG A 15 -0.61 15.66 -48.15
CA ARG A 15 -1.82 15.32 -47.39
C ARG A 15 -1.89 16.22 -46.17
N ASP A 16 -3.09 16.64 -45.83
CA ASP A 16 -3.32 17.40 -44.61
C ASP A 16 -2.95 16.57 -43.38
N LYS A 17 -2.44 17.26 -42.36
CA LYS A 17 -2.15 16.62 -41.08
C LYS A 17 -3.48 16.24 -40.46
N GLN A 18 -3.71 14.94 -40.25
CA GLN A 18 -4.87 14.48 -39.48
C GLN A 18 -4.85 15.15 -38.11
N LYS A 19 -5.91 15.90 -37.81
CA LYS A 19 -6.13 16.52 -36.49
C LYS A 19 -6.79 15.47 -35.62
N TYR A 20 -5.99 14.69 -34.90
CA TYR A 20 -6.49 13.79 -33.87
C TYR A 20 -6.87 14.61 -32.63
N LYS A 21 -8.12 14.52 -32.18
CA LYS A 21 -8.61 15.10 -30.92
C LYS A 21 -9.17 13.97 -30.08
N VAL A 22 -8.61 13.77 -28.88
CA VAL A 22 -9.10 12.79 -27.92
C VAL A 22 -10.46 13.28 -27.41
N THR A 23 -11.55 12.58 -27.76
CA THR A 23 -12.92 12.94 -27.37
C THR A 23 -13.40 12.19 -26.12
N ASN A 24 -12.73 11.09 -25.76
CA ASN A 24 -13.13 10.19 -24.67
C ASN A 24 -12.39 10.44 -23.34
N TRP A 25 -11.68 11.56 -23.18
CA TRP A 25 -10.87 11.84 -21.98
C TRP A 25 -11.65 11.71 -20.66
N SER A 26 -12.88 12.22 -20.62
CA SER A 26 -13.74 12.14 -19.44
C SER A 26 -14.09 10.69 -19.07
N GLN A 27 -14.54 9.90 -20.06
CA GLN A 27 -14.86 8.48 -19.87
C GLN A 27 -13.62 7.66 -19.47
N TYR A 28 -12.48 7.93 -20.10
CA TYR A 28 -11.23 7.27 -19.76
C TYR A 28 -10.83 7.54 -18.31
N ASN A 29 -10.86 8.80 -17.88
CA ASN A 29 -10.57 9.16 -16.49
C ASN A 29 -11.58 8.61 -15.48
N GLN A 30 -12.86 8.54 -15.84
CA GLN A 30 -13.85 7.86 -15.00
C GLN A 30 -13.52 6.38 -14.85
N SER A 31 -13.13 5.70 -15.94
CA SER A 31 -12.72 4.30 -15.88
C SER A 31 -11.46 4.09 -15.03
N LEU A 32 -10.49 5.02 -15.06
CA LEU A 32 -9.30 4.96 -14.21
C LEU A 32 -9.66 5.14 -12.73
N ARG A 33 -10.55 6.09 -12.42
CA ARG A 33 -11.06 6.29 -11.06
C ARG A 33 -11.77 5.05 -10.54
N GLN A 34 -12.63 4.43 -11.35
CA GLN A 34 -13.33 3.19 -10.98
C GLN A 34 -12.35 2.03 -10.72
N ARG A 35 -11.29 1.90 -11.52
CA ARG A 35 -10.24 0.88 -11.31
C ARG A 35 -9.43 1.11 -10.03
N GLY A 36 -9.21 2.37 -9.65
CA GLY A 36 -8.48 2.74 -8.44
C GLY A 36 -9.38 2.92 -7.21
N MET A 37 -10.69 2.70 -7.33
CA MET A 37 -11.63 2.91 -6.24
C MET A 37 -11.49 1.77 -5.22
N ILE A 38 -11.08 2.12 -4.00
CA ILE A 38 -10.99 1.19 -2.87
C ILE A 38 -12.08 1.59 -1.88
N SER A 39 -13.02 0.69 -1.63
CA SER A 39 -14.11 0.87 -0.66
C SER A 39 -13.95 -0.15 0.46
N LEU A 40 -13.91 0.33 1.71
CA LEU A 40 -13.88 -0.53 2.90
C LEU A 40 -15.32 -0.75 3.37
N TYR A 41 -15.78 -1.99 3.26
CA TYR A 41 -17.07 -2.42 3.76
C TYR A 41 -16.89 -3.19 5.07
N PHE A 42 -17.63 -2.79 6.08
CA PHE A 42 -17.67 -3.46 7.36
C PHE A 42 -19.03 -4.16 7.51
N PRO A 43 -19.08 -5.47 7.76
CA PRO A 43 -20.34 -6.17 7.95
C PRO A 43 -21.07 -5.62 9.19
N GLU A 44 -22.40 -5.66 9.14
CA GLU A 44 -23.22 -5.41 10.32
C GLU A 44 -23.01 -6.55 11.33
N GLY A 45 -22.62 -6.22 12.56
CA GLY A 45 -22.29 -7.19 13.60
C GLY A 45 -21.32 -6.63 14.64
N ASP A 46 -20.92 -7.49 15.57
CA ASP A 46 -19.99 -7.15 16.65
C ASP A 46 -18.54 -7.22 16.16
N LEU A 47 -18.07 -6.14 15.55
CA LEU A 47 -16.67 -6.01 15.11
C LEU A 47 -15.69 -5.92 16.29
N GLU A 48 -16.14 -5.45 17.44
CA GLU A 48 -15.31 -5.32 18.64
C GLU A 48 -14.82 -6.69 19.10
N THR A 49 -15.70 -7.70 19.15
CA THR A 49 -15.32 -9.08 19.52
C THR A 49 -14.39 -9.76 18.52
N LEU A 50 -14.41 -9.35 17.25
CA LEU A 50 -13.50 -9.88 16.21
C LEU A 50 -12.11 -9.26 16.27
N PHE A 51 -11.99 -8.07 16.85
CA PHE A 51 -10.75 -7.30 16.83
C PHE A 51 -10.05 -7.23 18.17
N ILE A 52 -10.82 -7.27 19.26
CA ILE A 52 -10.33 -7.04 20.61
C ILE A 52 -10.79 -8.18 21.51
N ASN A 53 -9.92 -8.56 22.42
CA ASN A 53 -10.29 -9.41 23.53
C ASN A 53 -10.84 -8.55 24.67
N THR A 54 -12.16 -8.59 24.86
CA THR A 54 -12.86 -7.84 25.93
C THR A 54 -12.57 -8.41 27.32
N LYS A 55 -12.06 -9.64 27.42
CA LYS A 55 -11.70 -10.32 28.68
C LYS A 55 -10.19 -10.52 28.77
N PRO A 56 -9.44 -9.54 29.31
CA PRO A 56 -7.98 -9.59 29.39
C PRO A 56 -7.45 -10.59 30.44
N TYR A 57 -8.31 -11.11 31.30
CA TYR A 57 -7.95 -12.04 32.37
C TYR A 57 -8.84 -13.28 32.29
N VAL A 58 -8.19 -14.44 32.30
CA VAL A 58 -8.84 -15.75 32.37
C VAL A 58 -8.46 -16.36 33.71
N GLU A 59 -9.46 -16.72 34.51
CA GLU A 59 -9.23 -17.31 35.82
C GLU A 59 -8.48 -18.64 35.68
N GLY A 60 -7.34 -18.76 36.38
CA GLY A 60 -6.47 -19.94 36.32
C GLY A 60 -5.31 -19.85 35.31
N GLU A 61 -5.27 -18.83 34.45
CA GLU A 61 -4.13 -18.57 33.56
C GLU A 61 -3.23 -17.45 34.12
N SER A 62 -1.92 -17.71 34.17
CA SER A 62 -0.95 -16.70 34.58
C SER A 62 -0.60 -15.78 33.42
N GLY A 63 -0.80 -14.48 33.61
CA GLY A 63 -0.51 -13.45 32.60
C GLY A 63 -1.79 -12.79 32.05
N ARG A 64 -1.59 -11.67 31.33
CA ARG A 64 -2.69 -10.95 30.67
C ARG A 64 -2.82 -11.46 29.23
N THR A 65 -4.04 -11.80 28.81
CA THR A 65 -4.29 -12.18 27.42
C THR A 65 -4.09 -10.98 26.49
N THR A 66 -3.74 -11.26 25.24
CA THR A 66 -3.47 -10.21 24.24
C THR A 66 -4.74 -9.41 23.96
N THR A 67 -4.69 -8.09 24.17
CA THR A 67 -5.82 -7.19 23.91
C THR A 67 -6.26 -7.21 22.46
N TYR A 68 -5.31 -7.23 21.52
CA TYR A 68 -5.61 -7.17 20.09
C TYR A 68 -5.53 -8.55 19.46
N GLN A 69 -6.56 -8.91 18.72
CA GLN A 69 -6.60 -10.18 18.00
C GLN A 69 -5.81 -10.08 16.69
N LEU A 70 -5.30 -11.23 16.23
CA LEU A 70 -4.49 -11.31 15.01
C LEU A 70 -5.19 -10.73 13.76
N PRO A 71 -6.51 -10.96 13.52
CA PRO A 71 -7.20 -10.40 12.36
C PRO A 71 -7.17 -8.86 12.34
N TYR A 72 -7.25 -8.22 13.51
CA TYR A 72 -7.22 -6.77 13.59
C TYR A 72 -5.84 -6.21 13.22
N ILE A 73 -4.79 -6.84 13.74
CA ILE A 73 -3.41 -6.44 13.44
C ILE A 73 -3.08 -6.68 11.97
N GLN A 74 -3.58 -7.76 11.37
CA GLN A 74 -3.45 -8.02 9.93
C GLN A 74 -4.18 -6.96 9.10
N LEU A 75 -5.39 -6.53 9.50
CA LEU A 75 -6.12 -5.46 8.83
C LEU A 75 -5.33 -4.14 8.86
N ILE A 76 -4.85 -3.73 10.03
CA ILE A 76 -4.05 -2.50 10.18
C ILE A 76 -2.77 -2.60 9.35
N TYR A 77 -2.05 -3.73 9.42
CA TYR A 77 -0.82 -3.93 8.64
C TYR A 77 -1.09 -3.89 7.12
N THR A 78 -2.19 -4.47 6.66
CA THR A 78 -2.57 -4.47 5.25
C THR A 78 -2.79 -3.04 4.75
N LEU A 79 -3.58 -2.23 5.47
CA LEU A 79 -3.84 -0.85 5.08
C LEU A 79 -2.60 0.05 5.24
N TYR A 80 -1.79 -0.19 6.26
CA TYR A 80 -0.47 0.44 6.44
C TYR A 80 0.41 0.23 5.19
N ARG A 81 0.52 -1.00 4.70
CA ARG A 81 1.33 -1.32 3.51
C ARG A 81 0.69 -0.86 2.21
N LEU A 82 -0.64 -0.92 2.10
CA LEU A 82 -1.37 -0.55 0.89
C LEU A 82 -1.31 0.95 0.62
N PHE A 83 -1.49 1.77 1.66
CA PHE A 83 -1.45 3.23 1.54
C PHE A 83 -0.06 3.83 1.70
N GLY A 84 0.91 3.06 2.23
CA GLY A 84 2.26 3.55 2.47
C GLY A 84 2.32 4.63 3.56
N PHE A 85 1.37 4.63 4.48
CA PHE A 85 1.29 5.59 5.58
C PHE A 85 2.40 5.35 6.61
N GLY A 86 2.82 6.40 7.31
CA GLY A 86 3.61 6.24 8.53
C GLY A 86 2.79 5.58 9.64
N GLN A 87 3.42 4.87 10.58
CA GLN A 87 2.69 4.18 11.66
C GLN A 87 1.83 5.14 12.51
N ARG A 88 2.28 6.37 12.76
CA ARG A 88 1.46 7.37 13.46
C ARG A 88 0.24 7.80 12.64
N GLN A 89 0.38 7.86 11.31
CA GLN A 89 -0.72 8.20 10.41
C GLN A 89 -1.73 7.07 10.32
N ILE A 90 -1.29 5.80 10.26
CA ILE A 90 -2.24 4.67 10.24
C ILE A 90 -2.97 4.53 11.58
N THR A 91 -2.30 4.78 12.71
CA THR A 91 -2.98 4.85 14.03
C THR A 91 -4.08 5.91 13.99
N GLY A 92 -3.77 7.15 13.64
CA GLY A 92 -4.76 8.23 13.58
C GLY A 92 -5.88 7.97 12.55
N TYR A 93 -5.56 7.33 11.43
CA TYR A 93 -6.56 6.94 10.44
C TYR A 93 -7.58 5.95 11.00
N PHE A 94 -7.14 4.94 11.75
CA PHE A 94 -8.06 3.98 12.36
C PHE A 94 -8.86 4.59 13.53
N GLU A 95 -8.25 5.51 14.29
CA GLU A 95 -8.94 6.23 15.37
C GLU A 95 -10.14 7.02 14.80
N ASP A 96 -9.89 7.81 13.75
CA ASP A 96 -10.94 8.57 13.04
C ASP A 96 -11.96 7.63 12.36
N LEU A 97 -11.48 6.55 11.73
CA LEU A 97 -12.35 5.57 11.07
C LEU A 97 -13.36 4.97 12.05
N TRP A 98 -12.93 4.50 13.21
CA TRP A 98 -13.82 3.91 14.21
C TRP A 98 -14.75 4.93 14.84
N GLN A 99 -14.24 6.13 15.12
CA GLN A 99 -15.08 7.23 15.59
C GLN A 99 -16.19 7.58 14.58
N SER A 100 -15.87 7.64 13.28
CA SER A 100 -16.85 7.91 12.22
C SER A 100 -17.93 6.82 12.08
N LYS A 101 -17.65 5.62 12.58
CA LYS A 101 -18.56 4.48 12.60
C LYS A 101 -19.28 4.30 13.94
N GLY A 102 -18.97 5.12 14.94
CA GLY A 102 -19.53 5.01 16.28
C GLY A 102 -19.13 3.71 17.01
N LEU A 103 -17.94 3.18 16.71
CA LEU A 103 -17.42 1.95 17.32
C LEU A 103 -16.32 2.29 18.33
N GLU A 104 -16.34 1.65 19.51
CA GLU A 104 -15.37 1.91 20.58
C GLU A 104 -14.19 0.93 20.52
N ILE A 105 -13.61 0.76 19.33
CA ILE A 105 -12.47 -0.14 19.08
C ILE A 105 -11.17 0.62 19.37
N PRO A 106 -10.45 0.36 20.49
CA PRO A 106 -9.13 0.91 20.73
C PRO A 106 -8.15 0.57 19.61
N VAL A 107 -7.35 1.56 19.20
CA VAL A 107 -6.28 1.40 18.21
C VAL A 107 -4.93 1.27 18.94
N PRO A 108 -4.05 0.33 18.55
CA PRO A 108 -2.72 0.24 19.15
C PRO A 108 -1.88 1.48 18.84
N SER A 109 -1.14 1.97 19.84
CA SER A 109 -0.19 3.07 19.65
C SER A 109 0.94 2.67 18.69
N PHE A 110 1.61 3.66 18.08
CA PHE A 110 2.67 3.37 17.10
C PHE A 110 3.77 2.42 17.65
N GLY A 111 4.17 2.60 18.92
CA GLY A 111 5.18 1.74 19.56
C GLY A 111 4.68 0.30 19.72
N HIS A 112 3.41 0.14 20.09
CA HIS A 112 2.79 -1.18 20.19
C HIS A 112 2.62 -1.83 18.82
N LEU A 113 2.27 -1.04 17.78
CA LEU A 113 2.21 -1.53 16.40
C LEU A 113 3.55 -2.03 15.89
N CYS A 114 4.69 -1.42 16.25
CA CYS A 114 6.01 -1.95 15.90
C CYS A 114 6.18 -3.41 16.35
N ASP A 115 5.88 -3.67 17.63
CA ASP A 115 6.00 -5.01 18.21
C ASP A 115 4.99 -5.98 17.60
N LEU A 116 3.75 -5.54 17.42
CA LEU A 116 2.68 -6.36 16.87
C LEU A 116 2.96 -6.73 15.41
N PHE A 117 3.44 -5.78 14.60
CA PHE A 117 3.83 -6.01 13.21
C PHE A 117 4.99 -6.99 13.09
N SER A 118 5.94 -6.96 14.01
CA SER A 118 7.07 -7.90 14.04
C SER A 118 6.63 -9.35 14.25
N LYS A 119 5.47 -9.55 14.91
CA LYS A 119 4.92 -10.87 15.28
C LYS A 119 3.90 -11.40 14.27
N ILE A 120 3.53 -10.64 13.24
CA ILE A 120 2.55 -11.11 12.27
C ILE A 120 3.20 -12.20 11.39
N PRO A 121 2.61 -13.41 11.30
CA PRO A 121 3.08 -14.46 10.40
C PRO A 121 2.62 -14.18 8.96
N LEU A 122 3.09 -13.08 8.37
CA LEU A 122 2.84 -12.75 6.97
C LEU A 122 4.09 -13.02 6.14
N GLU A 123 4.00 -13.97 5.21
CA GLU A 123 5.01 -14.14 4.18
C GLU A 123 4.93 -12.97 3.17
N VAL A 124 5.83 -12.00 3.31
CA VAL A 124 5.93 -10.90 2.34
C VAL A 124 6.91 -11.31 1.24
N LYS A 125 6.38 -11.67 0.06
CA LYS A 125 7.22 -11.82 -1.15
C LYS A 125 7.50 -10.45 -1.75
N GLN A 126 8.69 -9.91 -1.48
CA GLN A 126 9.18 -8.74 -2.20
C GLN A 126 9.78 -9.18 -3.54
N TYR A 127 9.05 -8.97 -4.63
CA TYR A 127 9.59 -9.19 -5.97
C TYR A 127 10.47 -8.02 -6.40
N CYS A 128 11.77 -8.17 -6.19
CA CYS A 128 12.76 -7.25 -6.73
C CYS A 128 13.29 -7.81 -8.05
N ASN A 129 12.52 -7.66 -9.14
CA ASN A 129 12.90 -8.18 -10.47
C ASN A 129 14.29 -7.71 -10.91
N LYS A 130 14.60 -6.42 -10.69
CA LYS A 130 15.94 -5.86 -10.91
C LYS A 130 17.02 -6.57 -10.11
N LEU A 131 16.72 -6.94 -8.87
CA LEU A 131 17.70 -7.57 -7.99
C LEU A 131 17.92 -9.04 -8.39
N ALA A 132 16.85 -9.74 -8.75
CA ALA A 132 16.93 -11.09 -9.29
C ALA A 132 17.73 -11.14 -10.60
N GLU A 133 17.59 -10.16 -11.48
CA GLU A 133 18.42 -10.02 -12.69
C GLU A 133 19.89 -9.74 -12.35
N ARG A 134 20.15 -8.83 -11.41
CA ARG A 134 21.52 -8.51 -10.97
C ARG A 134 22.22 -9.70 -10.31
N THR A 135 21.53 -10.46 -9.46
CA THR A 135 22.05 -11.71 -8.90
C THR A 135 22.38 -12.72 -10.00
N LYS A 136 21.51 -12.86 -11.02
CA LYS A 136 21.77 -13.74 -12.17
C LYS A 136 22.98 -13.29 -13.00
N ASN A 137 23.21 -11.98 -13.09
CA ASN A 137 24.36 -11.40 -13.78
C ASN A 137 25.66 -11.44 -12.94
N GLY A 138 25.62 -11.97 -11.71
CA GLY A 138 26.78 -12.07 -10.82
C GLY A 138 27.18 -10.75 -10.15
N GLU A 139 26.29 -9.75 -10.14
CA GLU A 139 26.58 -8.45 -9.55
C GLU A 139 26.49 -8.47 -8.02
N ALA A 140 27.38 -7.71 -7.37
CA ALA A 140 27.34 -7.52 -5.93
C ALA A 140 26.10 -6.72 -5.51
N ILE A 141 25.44 -7.18 -4.44
CA ILE A 141 24.24 -6.56 -3.87
C ILE A 141 24.56 -6.05 -2.47
N SER A 142 24.30 -4.78 -2.24
CA SER A 142 24.37 -4.18 -0.91
C SER A 142 22.96 -4.04 -0.32
N LEU A 143 22.76 -4.64 0.84
CA LEU A 143 21.53 -4.59 1.61
C LEU A 143 21.72 -3.62 2.78
N ILE A 144 20.87 -2.60 2.84
CA ILE A 144 20.82 -1.65 3.94
C ILE A 144 19.60 -2.01 4.79
N LEU A 145 19.85 -2.24 6.08
CA LEU A 145 18.80 -2.49 7.07
C LEU A 145 18.79 -1.29 8.03
N ASP A 146 17.71 -0.51 8.02
CA ASP A 146 17.50 0.59 8.96
C ASP A 146 16.12 0.51 9.63
N SER A 147 15.79 1.46 10.51
CA SER A 147 14.50 1.51 11.19
C SER A 147 13.32 1.79 10.25
N THR A 148 13.57 2.25 9.01
CA THR A 148 12.56 2.39 7.95
C THR A 148 12.38 1.11 7.13
N GLY A 149 13.23 0.12 7.35
CA GLY A 149 13.13 -1.24 6.84
C GLY A 149 14.32 -1.66 6.00
N LEU A 150 14.05 -2.58 5.09
CA LEU A 150 15.06 -3.20 4.23
C LEU A 150 15.09 -2.47 2.88
N ARG A 151 16.26 -1.93 2.51
CA ARG A 151 16.49 -1.31 1.22
C ARG A 151 17.65 -1.97 0.50
N PHE A 152 17.49 -2.18 -0.79
CA PHE A 152 18.56 -2.64 -1.67
C PHE A 152 19.14 -1.43 -2.37
N ASN A 153 20.42 -1.14 -2.15
CA ASN A 153 21.07 0.01 -2.77
C ASN A 153 21.88 -0.41 -4.00
N THR A 154 22.03 0.51 -4.94
CA THR A 154 23.08 0.44 -5.95
C THR A 154 24.38 0.86 -5.28
N ALA A 155 25.13 -0.09 -4.71
CA ALA A 155 26.56 0.14 -4.55
C ALA A 155 27.16 0.07 -5.96
N SER A 156 27.12 1.20 -6.65
CA SER A 156 27.92 1.43 -7.84
C SER A 156 29.39 1.48 -7.40
N ASN A 157 30.14 0.46 -7.81
CA ASN A 157 31.50 0.61 -8.31
C ASN A 157 31.53 0.01 -9.72
#